data_AF-A0A022QSP2-F1
#
_entry.id   AF-A0A022QSP2-F1
#
_cell.length_a   1.000
_cell.length_b   1.000
_cell.length_c   1.000
_cell.angle_alpha   90.00
_cell.angle_beta   90.00
_cell.angle_gamma   90.00
#
_symmetry.space_group_name_H-M   'P 1'
#
loop_
_entity.id
_entity.type
_entity.pdbx_description
1 polymer ?
#
loop_
_entity_poly.entity_id
_entity_poly.type
_entity_poly.pdbx_seq_one_letter_code
_entity_poly.pdbx_strand_id
1 'polypeptide(L)'
;RLDFKVFRVDTKQMNYVEVENMGDRTIFVSDNGAGYCCPSIGTKPNSIYYTNENDRNLHIFNLEDRSTSSILVSRAIGANMSMTSWVQHNIFHN
;
A
#
# COMPACT_ATOMS: atom_id res chain seq x y z
N ARG A 1 -13.94 9.06 -0.99
CA ARG A 1 -12.61 9.11 -0.32
C ARG A 1 -12.47 7.80 0.43
N LEU A 2 -11.45 7.00 0.10
CA LEU A 2 -11.14 5.79 0.86
C LEU A 2 -10.46 6.22 2.16
N ASP A 3 -10.83 5.59 3.26
CA ASP A 3 -10.18 5.78 4.55
C ASP A 3 -9.55 4.45 4.95
N PHE A 4 -8.32 4.50 5.42
CA PHE A 4 -7.59 3.32 5.84
C PHE A 4 -7.45 3.30 7.36
N LYS A 5 -7.61 2.09 7.91
CA LYS A 5 -7.23 1.76 9.28
C LYS A 5 -6.14 0.71 9.23
N VAL A 6 -5.10 0.90 10.02
CA VAL A 6 -3.99 -0.05 10.10
C VAL A 6 -3.98 -0.64 11.49
N PHE A 7 -3.82 -1.96 11.55
CA PHE A 7 -3.74 -2.70 12.80
C PHE A 7 -2.39 -3.38 12.90
N ARG A 8 -1.72 -3.20 14.05
CA ARG A 8 -0.55 -4.00 14.41
C ARG A 8 -1.02 -5.22 15.18
N VAL A 9 -0.72 -6.41 14.66
CA VAL A 9 -1.06 -7.70 15.26
C VAL A 9 0.10 -8.18 16.14
N ASP A 10 -0.16 -8.52 17.40
CA ASP A 10 0.75 -9.28 18.26
C ASP A 10 0.31 -10.75 18.25
N THR A 11 1.09 -11.59 17.58
CA THR A 11 0.79 -13.01 17.45
C THR A 11 1.06 -13.80 18.73
N LYS A 12 1.87 -13.27 19.67
CA LYS A 12 2.13 -13.92 20.95
C LYS A 12 0.96 -13.72 21.91
N GLN A 13 0.40 -12.51 21.92
CA GLN A 13 -0.74 -12.15 22.78
C GLN A 13 -2.10 -12.39 22.10
N MET A 14 -2.10 -12.77 20.82
CA MET A 14 -3.31 -12.91 19.99
C MET A 14 -4.20 -11.67 20.03
N ASN A 15 -3.59 -10.48 20.02
CA ASN A 15 -4.30 -9.21 20.03
C ASN A 15 -3.91 -8.34 18.83
N TYR A 16 -4.66 -7.27 18.63
CA TYR A 16 -4.37 -6.25 17.63
C TYR A 16 -4.71 -4.86 18.18
N VAL A 17 -3.95 -3.86 17.74
CA VAL A 17 -4.19 -2.46 18.10
C VAL A 17 -4.19 -1.62 16.83
N GLU A 18 -5.15 -0.70 16.71
CA GLU A 18 -5.16 0.29 15.64
C GLU A 18 -3.96 1.24 15.83
N VAL A 19 -3.23 1.52 14.75
CA VAL A 19 -2.06 2.39 14.76
C VAL A 19 -2.21 3.51 13.75
N GLU A 20 -1.86 4.72 14.17
CA GLU A 20 -1.79 5.91 13.31
C GLU A 20 -0.37 6.13 12.77
N ASN A 21 0.61 5.36 13.26
CA ASN A 21 1.99 5.46 12.86
C ASN A 21 2.66 4.07 12.79
N MET A 22 3.15 3.71 11.61
CA MET A 22 3.86 2.46 11.33
C MET A 22 5.40 2.60 11.40
N GLY A 23 5.90 3.80 11.69
CA GLY A 23 7.32 4.14 11.68
C GLY A 23 7.89 4.17 10.27
N ASP A 24 9.05 3.55 10.10
CA ASP A 24 9.81 3.42 8.86
C ASP A 24 9.25 2.32 7.93
N ARG A 25 7.94 2.10 7.94
CA ARG A 25 7.27 1.07 7.15
C ARG A 25 6.29 1.65 6.14
N THR A 26 6.15 0.93 5.04
CA THR A 26 5.19 1.20 3.96
C THR A 26 4.38 -0.07 3.69
N ILE A 27 3.08 0.10 3.46
CA ILE A 27 2.19 -0.98 3.01
C ILE A 27 1.88 -0.80 1.52
N PHE A 28 1.86 -1.88 0.78
CA PHE A 28 1.41 -1.94 -0.61
C PHE A 28 0.14 -2.79 -0.68
N VAL A 29 -0.92 -2.26 -1.28
CA VAL A 29 -2.22 -2.91 -1.43
C VAL A 29 -2.59 -2.97 -2.90
N SER A 30 -2.80 -4.20 -3.37
CA SER A 30 -3.26 -4.51 -4.72
C SER A 30 -4.79 -4.43 -4.77
N ASP A 31 -5.34 -4.23 -5.96
CA ASP A 31 -6.79 -4.17 -6.16
C ASP A 31 -7.53 -5.44 -5.70
N ASN A 32 -6.87 -6.58 -5.80
CA ASN A 32 -7.38 -7.90 -5.39
C ASN A 32 -7.30 -8.18 -3.88
N GLY A 33 -6.93 -7.19 -3.07
CA GLY A 33 -6.77 -7.33 -1.63
C GLY A 33 -5.46 -7.96 -1.17
N ALA A 34 -4.60 -8.42 -2.09
CA ALA A 34 -3.24 -8.84 -1.75
C ALA A 34 -2.37 -7.63 -1.40
N GLY A 35 -1.38 -7.84 -0.54
CA GLY A 35 -0.48 -6.77 -0.15
C GLY A 35 0.65 -7.24 0.73
N TYR A 36 1.59 -6.34 0.97
CA TYR A 36 2.70 -6.60 1.88
C TYR A 36 3.12 -5.32 2.60
N CYS A 37 3.83 -5.50 3.72
CA CYS A 37 4.43 -4.44 4.51
C CYS A 37 5.94 -4.61 4.51
N CYS A 38 6.70 -3.56 4.20
CA CYS A 38 8.16 -3.60 4.19
C CYS A 38 8.76 -2.32 4.79
N PRO A 39 10.05 -2.34 5.15
CA PRO A 39 10.78 -1.11 5.44
C PRO A 39 10.72 -0.12 4.27
N SER A 40 10.67 1.17 4.59
CA SER A 40 10.57 2.26 3.63
C SER A 40 11.94 2.57 3.03
N ILE A 41 12.27 1.88 1.94
CA ILE A 41 13.51 2.11 1.18
C ILE A 41 13.10 2.70 -0.17
N GLY A 42 13.34 4.01 -0.35
CA GLY A 42 12.92 4.73 -1.56
C GLY A 42 11.41 5.00 -1.65
N THR A 43 10.66 4.71 -0.60
CA THR A 43 9.21 4.94 -0.49
C THR A 43 8.90 5.87 0.69
N LYS A 44 7.70 6.46 0.71
CA LYS A 44 7.28 7.31 1.82
C LYS A 44 7.01 6.44 3.06
N PRO A 45 7.63 6.74 4.23
CA PRO A 45 7.30 6.07 5.47
C PRO A 45 5.87 6.39 5.93
N ASN A 46 5.35 5.57 6.83
CA ASN A 46 4.00 5.70 7.38
C ASN A 46 2.91 5.88 6.30
N SER A 47 3.02 5.15 5.19
CA SER A 47 2.16 5.33 4.02
C SER A 47 1.64 4.02 3.44
N ILE A 48 0.49 4.08 2.78
CA ILE A 48 -0.12 2.99 2.03
C ILE A 48 -0.13 3.35 0.55
N TYR A 49 0.49 2.51 -0.27
CA TYR A 49 0.50 2.61 -1.72
C TYR A 49 -0.57 1.67 -2.26
N TYR A 50 -1.48 2.18 -3.08
CA TYR A 50 -2.55 1.38 -3.65
C TYR A 50 -2.94 1.86 -5.05
N THR A 51 -3.54 0.97 -5.82
CA THR A 51 -4.19 1.30 -7.09
C THR A 51 -5.68 1.05 -6.95
N ASN A 52 -6.50 1.85 -7.61
CA ASN A 52 -7.94 1.60 -7.70
C ASN A 52 -8.33 1.29 -9.16
N GLU A 53 -9.43 0.57 -9.33
CA GLU A 53 -9.92 0.15 -10.66
C GLU A 53 -10.42 1.33 -11.51
N ASN A 54 -10.78 2.45 -10.87
CA ASN A 54 -11.47 3.57 -11.50
C ASN A 54 -10.54 4.50 -12.30
N ASP A 55 -9.38 4.84 -11.74
CA ASP A 55 -8.48 5.86 -12.31
C ASP A 55 -7.10 5.33 -12.68
N ARG A 56 -6.74 4.10 -12.26
CA ARG A 56 -5.44 3.46 -12.52
C ARG A 56 -4.22 4.29 -12.09
N ASN A 57 -4.44 5.29 -11.24
CA ASN A 57 -3.38 6.07 -10.66
C ASN A 57 -2.74 5.28 -9.52
N LEU A 58 -1.47 5.56 -9.28
CA LEU A 58 -0.84 5.18 -8.04
C LEU A 58 -1.28 6.16 -6.96
N HIS A 59 -1.99 5.68 -5.96
CA HIS A 59 -2.40 6.46 -4.80
C HIS A 59 -1.47 6.20 -3.63
N ILE A 60 -1.18 7.25 -2.87
CA ILE A 60 -0.37 7.22 -1.67
C ILE A 60 -1.20 7.83 -0.56
N PHE A 61 -1.64 7.02 0.38
CA PHE A 61 -2.32 7.46 1.59
C PHE A 61 -1.30 7.62 2.71
N ASN A 62 -1.15 8.83 3.24
CA ASN A 62 -0.29 9.12 4.38
C ASN A 62 -1.10 8.95 5.67
N LEU A 63 -0.64 8.08 6.58
CA LEU A 63 -1.36 7.84 7.83
C LEU A 63 -1.31 9.02 8.79
N GLU A 64 -0.25 9.82 8.77
CA GLU A 64 -0.02 10.90 9.73
C GLU A 64 -1.04 12.04 9.59
N ASP A 65 -1.31 12.45 8.36
CA ASP A 65 -2.22 13.56 8.04
C ASP A 65 -3.53 13.10 7.37
N ARG A 66 -3.67 11.77 7.17
CA ARG A 66 -4.78 11.11 6.47
C ARG A 66 -5.03 11.68 5.07
N SER A 67 -4.00 12.22 4.43
CA SER A 67 -4.05 12.78 3.08
C SER A 67 -3.83 11.69 2.04
N THR A 68 -4.31 11.96 0.82
CA THR A 68 -4.09 11.10 -0.35
C THR A 68 -3.49 11.94 -1.45
N SER A 69 -2.36 11.50 -2.00
CA SER A 69 -1.82 12.00 -3.26
C SER A 69 -1.92 10.92 -4.34
N SER A 70 -2.01 11.33 -5.59
CA SER A 70 -2.11 10.42 -6.73
C SER A 70 -1.05 10.76 -7.76
N ILE A 71 -0.36 9.74 -8.27
CA ILE A 71 0.61 9.84 -9.36
C ILE A 71 -0.01 9.17 -10.58
N LEU A 72 -0.10 9.92 -11.68
CA LEU A 72 -0.56 9.38 -12.96
C LEU A 72 0.50 8.42 -13.51
N VAL A 73 0.17 7.13 -13.53
CA VAL A 73 0.98 6.12 -14.22
C VAL A 73 0.66 6.24 -15.71
N SER A 74 1.67 6.44 -16.56
CA SER A 74 1.45 6.83 -17.96
C SER A 74 0.51 5.86 -18.70
N ARG A 75 -0.39 6.42 -19.52
CA ARG A 75 -1.49 5.74 -20.23
C ARG A 75 -1.03 4.90 -21.44
N ALA A 76 0.24 4.52 -21.50
CA ALA A 76 0.90 4.04 -22.72
C ALA A 76 0.68 2.56 -23.05
N ILE A 77 -0.06 1.79 -22.25
CA ILE A 77 -0.41 0.41 -22.61
C ILE A 77 -1.93 0.25 -22.49
N GLY A 78 -2.54 0.03 -23.66
CA GLY A 78 -3.97 0.11 -23.91
C GLY A 78 -4.82 -0.92 -23.14
N ALA A 79 -6.06 -0.50 -22.93
CA ALA A 79 -7.28 -1.30 -22.96
C ALA A 79 -7.12 -2.80 -22.68
N ASN A 80 -7.01 -3.16 -21.41
CA ASN A 80 -7.74 -4.29 -20.83
C ASN A 80 -7.80 -4.08 -19.31
N MET A 81 -8.79 -4.70 -18.65
CA MET A 81 -8.97 -4.66 -17.20
C MET A 81 -7.86 -5.49 -16.53
N SER A 82 -6.63 -4.98 -16.57
CA SER A 82 -5.48 -5.61 -15.94
C SER A 82 -5.54 -5.33 -14.45
N MET A 83 -5.66 -6.40 -13.66
CA MET A 83 -5.45 -6.32 -12.22
C MET A 83 -4.01 -5.88 -11.97
N THR A 84 -3.81 -4.87 -11.12
CA THR A 84 -2.47 -4.40 -10.76
C THR A 84 -2.08 -5.02 -9.43
N SER A 85 -1.07 -5.89 -9.47
CA SER A 85 -0.52 -6.54 -8.28
C SER A 85 0.82 -5.94 -7.92
N TRP A 86 0.99 -5.63 -6.64
CA TRP A 86 2.30 -5.30 -6.09
C TRP A 86 3.12 -6.57 -5.88
N VAL A 87 4.34 -6.58 -6.41
CA VAL A 87 5.28 -7.70 -6.27
C VAL A 87 6.50 -7.21 -5.50
N GLN A 88 6.77 -7.82 -4.35
CA GLN A 88 7.97 -7.55 -3.58
C GLN A 88 9.16 -8.26 -4.24
N HIS A 89 10.15 -7.50 -4.71
CA HIS A 89 11.31 -8.03 -5.44
C HIS A 89 12.15 -9.06 -4.63
N ASN A 90 12.19 -8.90 -3.30
CA ASN A 90 13.13 -9.63 -2.44
C ASN A 90 12.64 -11.00 -1.94
N ILE A 91 11.59 -11.59 -2.53
CA ILE A 91 11.08 -12.92 -2.11
C ILE A 91 11.89 -14.09 -2.75
N PHE A 92 12.76 -13.81 -3.74
CA PHE A 92 13.45 -14.87 -4.51
C PHE A 92 14.95 -15.06 -4.22
N HIS A 93 15.48 -14.52 -3.13
CA HIS A 93 16.84 -14.87 -2.70
C HIS A 93 16.79 -15.97 -1.64
N ASN A 94 16.79 -17.21 -2.13
CA ASN A 94 17.17 -18.40 -1.36
C ASN A 94 18.69 -18.52 -1.27
#